data_AF-A0A1I5XSV6-F1
#
_entry.id   AF-A0A1I5XSV6-F1
#
_cell.length_a   1.000
_cell.length_b   1.000
_cell.length_c   1.000
_cell.angle_alpha   90.00
_cell.angle_beta   90.00
_cell.angle_gamma   90.00
#
_symmetry.space_group_name_H-M   'P 1'
#
loop_
_entity.id
_entity.type
_entity.pdbx_description
1 polymer ?
#
loop_
_entity_poly.entity_id
_entity_poly.type
_entity_poly.pdbx_seq_one_letter_code
_entity_poly.pdbx_strand_id
1 'polypeptide(L)'
;GDGNCQSVIYNLELLKRDISKNKVSHKLNNPTGGTGQVKVGEVCIDNLQIRFYGDNPEINPLSKQKTQEGIDFSATNSGNIVLNVNVLDKAEKDKKIEAVWGYLGDGRVTISNKYVSPVGAVDVKNLQFSEMGIKFLQKQEAVITHVYNDAKGANSKYCDEHKTHKNEIWFCTESNHYVDDLQGKPTIGLGHLIKDQKELDKYCTQTMTMDDCMKLFEEEDLPKYETPLKNAIDVELSQYQYDALLSFVFNTGTNRLRDREIFKKYINKKDLDPDKIKYALDKWHTPSIVIPRRDDEINLFNNGIYTFRGTEIK
;
A
#
# COMPACT_ATOMS: atom_id res chain seq x y z
N GLY A 1 -6.51 -15.59 7.12
CA GLY A 1 -6.31 -16.75 6.24
C GLY A 1 -5.97 -16.24 4.87
N ASP A 2 -4.85 -15.51 4.76
CA ASP A 2 -4.67 -14.50 3.70
C ASP A 2 -3.35 -14.73 2.93
N GLY A 3 -2.49 -15.61 3.43
CA GLY A 3 -1.26 -16.04 2.75
C GLY A 3 -1.51 -16.83 1.45
N ASN A 4 -2.72 -17.38 1.28
CA ASN A 4 -3.04 -18.17 0.09
C ASN A 4 -3.26 -17.31 -1.16
N CYS A 5 -3.86 -16.11 -1.07
CA CYS A 5 -4.06 -15.23 -2.23
C CYS A 5 -2.74 -14.65 -2.76
N GLN A 6 -1.86 -14.20 -1.85
CA GLN A 6 -0.53 -13.70 -2.23
C GLN A 6 0.31 -14.80 -2.90
N SER A 7 0.26 -16.02 -2.36
CA SER A 7 0.92 -17.20 -2.95
C SER A 7 0.41 -17.50 -4.37
N VAL A 8 -0.90 -17.46 -4.59
CA VAL A 8 -1.50 -17.69 -5.92
C VAL A 8 -1.00 -16.68 -6.95
N ILE A 9 -0.98 -15.39 -6.59
CA ILE A 9 -0.58 -14.33 -7.52
C ILE A 9 0.92 -14.34 -7.81
N TYR A 10 1.74 -14.54 -6.79
CA TYR A 10 3.19 -14.69 -6.97
C TYR A 10 3.51 -15.76 -8.01
N ASN A 11 2.85 -16.91 -7.91
CA ASN A 11 3.07 -18.02 -8.84
C ASN A 11 2.55 -17.72 -10.26
N LEU A 12 1.42 -17.02 -10.42
CA LEU A 12 0.93 -16.60 -11.74
C LEU A 12 1.85 -15.59 -12.42
N GLU A 13 2.37 -14.61 -11.67
CA GLU A 13 3.33 -13.64 -12.18
C GLU A 13 4.67 -14.27 -12.56
N LEU A 14 5.14 -15.23 -11.75
CA LEU A 14 6.33 -16.01 -12.05
C LEU A 14 6.19 -16.76 -13.36
N LEU A 15 5.07 -17.48 -13.54
CA LEU A 15 4.78 -18.22 -14.77
C LEU A 15 4.66 -17.29 -15.98
N LYS A 16 3.87 -16.21 -15.88
CA LYS A 16 3.73 -15.23 -16.96
C LYS A 16 5.09 -14.63 -17.35
N ARG A 17 5.88 -14.20 -16.38
CA ARG A 17 7.21 -13.64 -16.61
C ARG A 17 8.08 -14.64 -17.36
N ASP A 18 8.11 -15.89 -16.91
CA ASP A 18 9.00 -16.88 -17.52
C ASP A 18 8.53 -17.30 -18.92
N ILE A 19 7.21 -17.39 -19.15
CA ILE A 19 6.64 -17.58 -20.49
C ILE A 19 7.00 -16.42 -21.41
N SER A 20 6.84 -15.18 -20.95
CA SER A 20 7.17 -13.98 -21.75
C SER A 20 8.65 -13.89 -22.13
N LYS A 21 9.53 -14.49 -21.30
CA LYS A 21 10.98 -14.58 -21.54
C LYS A 21 11.37 -15.83 -22.34
N ASN A 22 10.40 -16.60 -22.85
CA ASN A 22 10.62 -17.87 -23.52
C ASN A 22 11.50 -18.84 -22.72
N LYS A 23 11.38 -18.83 -21.38
CA LYS A 23 12.13 -19.77 -20.54
C LYS A 23 11.56 -21.17 -20.72
N VAL A 24 12.45 -22.12 -21.01
CA VAL A 24 12.15 -23.55 -21.11
C VAL A 24 12.33 -24.31 -19.79
N SER A 25 12.86 -23.64 -18.75
CA SER A 25 13.08 -24.21 -17.42
C SER A 25 12.99 -23.14 -16.32
N HIS A 26 12.39 -23.51 -15.19
CA HIS A 26 12.45 -22.79 -13.92
C HIS A 26 12.48 -23.78 -12.74
N LYS A 27 13.58 -23.78 -11.98
CA LYS A 27 13.71 -24.55 -10.74
C LYS A 27 13.09 -23.81 -9.56
N LEU A 28 12.10 -24.41 -8.92
CA LEU A 28 11.48 -23.84 -7.72
C LEU A 28 12.13 -24.37 -6.45
N ASN A 29 12.33 -23.48 -5.48
CA ASN A 29 12.87 -23.83 -4.17
C ASN A 29 11.79 -23.62 -3.10
N ASN A 30 11.39 -24.71 -2.45
CA ASN A 30 10.29 -24.88 -1.51
C ASN A 30 9.03 -24.12 -1.94
N PRO A 31 8.47 -24.42 -3.13
CA PRO A 31 7.33 -23.69 -3.62
C PRO A 31 6.13 -23.90 -2.71
N THR A 32 5.47 -22.79 -2.37
CA THR A 32 4.22 -22.82 -1.60
C THR A 32 3.07 -22.65 -2.57
N GLY A 33 2.15 -23.62 -2.59
CA GLY A 33 0.88 -23.51 -3.30
C GLY A 33 -0.13 -22.65 -2.55
N GLY A 34 -1.40 -22.72 -2.94
CA GLY A 34 -2.48 -22.04 -2.22
C GLY A 34 -3.77 -22.01 -3.02
N THR A 35 -4.88 -21.71 -2.35
CA THR A 35 -6.17 -21.39 -3.00
C THR A 35 -6.61 -20.00 -2.57
N GLY A 36 -6.89 -19.12 -3.51
CA GLY A 36 -7.23 -17.73 -3.21
C GLY A 36 -8.02 -17.03 -4.31
N GLN A 37 -8.51 -15.84 -3.96
CA GLN A 37 -9.26 -14.95 -4.85
C GLN A 37 -8.29 -14.13 -5.71
N VAL A 38 -8.57 -14.02 -7.01
CA VAL A 38 -7.77 -13.22 -7.95
C VAL A 38 -8.65 -12.57 -9.00
N LYS A 39 -8.27 -11.37 -9.46
CA LYS A 39 -8.85 -10.74 -10.65
C LYS A 39 -7.85 -10.80 -11.80
N VAL A 40 -8.25 -11.37 -12.93
CA VAL A 40 -7.48 -11.48 -14.17
C VAL A 40 -8.19 -10.66 -15.24
N GLY A 41 -7.66 -9.48 -15.57
CA GLY A 41 -8.40 -8.51 -16.40
C GLY A 41 -9.71 -8.10 -15.74
N GLU A 42 -10.84 -8.31 -16.42
CA GLU A 42 -12.18 -8.07 -15.86
C GLU A 42 -12.82 -9.31 -15.22
N VAL A 43 -12.12 -10.44 -15.17
CA VAL A 43 -12.66 -11.70 -14.66
C VAL A 43 -12.22 -11.90 -13.22
N CYS A 44 -13.18 -11.94 -12.29
CA CYS A 44 -12.95 -12.32 -10.90
C CYS A 44 -13.04 -13.85 -10.75
N ILE A 45 -12.07 -14.42 -10.04
CA ILE A 45 -11.99 -15.86 -9.75
C ILE A 45 -11.84 -15.99 -8.24
N ASP A 46 -12.84 -16.58 -7.59
CA ASP A 46 -12.91 -16.62 -6.14
C ASP A 46 -12.04 -17.75 -5.55
N ASN A 47 -11.96 -18.88 -6.26
CA ASN A 47 -11.20 -20.04 -5.84
C ASN A 47 -10.22 -20.48 -6.93
N LEU A 48 -9.16 -19.70 -7.15
CA LEU A 48 -8.04 -20.13 -7.99
C LEU A 48 -7.00 -20.84 -7.13
N GLN A 49 -6.62 -22.05 -7.51
CA GLN A 49 -5.67 -22.88 -6.78
C GLN A 49 -4.37 -23.09 -7.57
N ILE A 50 -3.23 -22.88 -6.90
CA ILE A 50 -1.91 -23.31 -7.36
C ILE A 50 -1.51 -24.55 -6.59
N ARG A 51 -1.20 -25.63 -7.31
CA ARG A 51 -0.76 -26.90 -6.72
C ARG A 51 0.53 -27.36 -7.38
N PHE A 52 1.51 -27.75 -6.56
CA PHE A 52 2.78 -28.33 -7.01
C PHE A 52 2.82 -29.83 -6.72
N TYR A 53 3.58 -30.57 -7.52
CA TYR A 53 3.89 -31.98 -7.28
C TYR A 53 5.40 -32.19 -7.18
N GLY A 54 5.81 -33.01 -6.20
CA GLY A 54 7.21 -33.28 -5.90
C GLY A 54 7.88 -32.17 -5.09
N ASP A 55 9.05 -32.49 -4.54
CA ASP A 55 9.88 -31.53 -3.81
C ASP A 55 10.73 -30.73 -4.80
N ASN A 56 10.56 -29.41 -4.80
CA ASN A 56 11.37 -28.48 -5.62
C ASN A 56 11.34 -28.77 -7.13
N PRO A 57 10.14 -28.83 -7.75
CA PRO A 57 10.01 -29.15 -9.16
C PRO A 57 10.71 -28.14 -10.07
N GLU A 58 11.26 -28.64 -11.16
CA GLU A 58 11.79 -27.84 -12.27
C GLU A 58 10.78 -27.80 -13.41
N ILE A 59 10.03 -26.71 -13.52
CA ILE A 59 8.90 -26.55 -14.45
C ILE A 59 9.41 -26.09 -15.81
N ASN A 60 8.75 -26.51 -16.90
CA ASN A 60 8.84 -25.86 -18.20
C ASN A 60 7.68 -24.87 -18.38
N PRO A 61 7.90 -23.54 -18.24
CA PRO A 61 6.84 -22.54 -18.38
C PRO A 61 6.12 -22.59 -19.73
N LEU A 62 6.82 -22.96 -20.81
CA LEU A 62 6.25 -23.02 -22.15
C LEU A 62 5.39 -24.28 -22.40
N SER A 63 5.39 -25.25 -21.48
CA SER A 63 4.60 -26.48 -21.62
C SER A 63 3.12 -26.29 -21.25
N LYS A 64 2.66 -25.05 -21.05
CA LYS A 64 1.30 -24.77 -20.58
C LYS A 64 0.26 -25.50 -21.45
N GLN A 65 -0.67 -26.18 -20.82
CA GLN A 65 -1.75 -26.89 -21.50
C GLN A 65 -3.09 -26.62 -20.82
N LYS A 66 -4.09 -26.17 -21.58
CA LYS A 66 -5.46 -26.02 -21.05
C LYS A 66 -6.06 -27.39 -20.72
N THR A 67 -6.80 -27.44 -19.63
CA THR A 67 -7.61 -28.59 -19.21
C THR A 67 -9.03 -28.14 -18.87
N GLN A 68 -9.91 -29.08 -18.53
CA GLN A 68 -11.25 -28.77 -18.03
C GLN A 68 -11.23 -28.13 -16.63
N GLU A 69 -10.13 -28.28 -15.89
CA GLU A 69 -9.98 -27.74 -14.54
C GLU A 69 -9.17 -26.44 -14.51
N GLY A 70 -8.36 -26.17 -15.53
CA GLY A 70 -7.53 -24.98 -15.60
C GLY A 70 -6.35 -25.13 -16.56
N ILE A 71 -5.14 -25.04 -16.04
CA ILE A 71 -3.91 -25.06 -16.83
C ILE A 71 -2.83 -25.89 -16.15
N ASP A 72 -2.26 -26.82 -16.90
CA ASP A 72 -1.22 -27.73 -16.45
C ASP A 72 0.14 -27.32 -17.01
N PHE A 73 1.18 -27.56 -16.20
CA PHE A 73 2.56 -27.38 -16.58
C PHE A 73 3.38 -28.63 -16.23
N SER A 74 4.21 -29.03 -17.18
CA SER A 74 5.06 -30.20 -17.12
C SER A 74 6.46 -29.85 -16.60
N ALA A 75 7.17 -30.86 -16.13
CA ALA A 75 8.57 -30.74 -15.78
C ALA A 75 9.44 -30.46 -17.02
N THR A 76 10.60 -29.86 -16.80
CA THR A 76 11.60 -29.65 -17.85
C THR A 76 12.00 -30.98 -18.48
N ASN A 77 11.97 -31.04 -19.82
CA ASN A 77 12.30 -32.24 -20.60
C ASN A 77 11.44 -33.49 -20.28
N SER A 78 10.25 -33.33 -19.71
CA SER A 78 9.34 -34.42 -19.36
C SER A 78 7.88 -34.02 -19.62
N GLY A 79 7.02 -35.01 -19.87
CA GLY A 79 5.56 -34.80 -19.94
C GLY A 79 4.87 -34.80 -18.57
N ASN A 80 5.59 -35.13 -17.49
CA ASN A 80 5.02 -35.24 -16.16
C ASN A 80 4.53 -33.88 -15.66
N ILE A 81 3.25 -33.79 -15.30
CA ILE A 81 2.67 -32.57 -14.72
C ILE A 81 3.24 -32.36 -13.31
N VAL A 82 3.78 -31.17 -13.07
CA VAL A 82 4.37 -30.78 -11.78
C VAL A 82 3.76 -29.51 -11.19
N LEU A 83 2.92 -28.81 -11.95
CA LEU A 83 2.14 -27.67 -11.48
C LEU A 83 0.77 -27.63 -12.14
N ASN A 84 -0.28 -27.40 -11.34
CA ASN A 84 -1.60 -26.99 -11.85
C ASN A 84 -1.96 -25.57 -11.39
N VAL A 85 -2.64 -24.86 -12.27
CA VAL A 85 -3.42 -23.65 -12.00
C VAL A 85 -4.89 -24.00 -12.20
N ASN A 86 -5.61 -24.31 -11.12
CA ASN A 86 -6.98 -24.81 -11.17
C ASN A 86 -7.99 -23.69 -10.86
N VAL A 87 -9.01 -23.55 -11.70
CA VAL A 87 -10.19 -22.73 -11.44
C VAL A 87 -11.23 -23.61 -10.75
N LEU A 88 -11.38 -23.50 -9.43
CA LEU A 88 -12.33 -24.32 -8.66
C LEU A 88 -13.75 -23.76 -8.68
N ASP A 89 -13.93 -22.54 -9.17
CA ASP A 89 -15.25 -21.93 -9.35
C ASP A 89 -16.06 -22.68 -10.40
N LYS A 90 -17.30 -23.05 -10.04
CA LYS A 90 -18.23 -23.70 -10.98
C LYS A 90 -18.89 -22.72 -11.95
N ALA A 91 -19.15 -21.50 -11.49
CA ALA A 91 -19.80 -20.46 -12.30
C ALA A 91 -18.83 -19.85 -13.30
N GLU A 92 -19.24 -19.78 -14.57
CA GLU A 92 -18.44 -19.25 -15.69
C GLU A 92 -17.03 -19.87 -15.80
N LYS A 93 -16.88 -21.16 -15.43
CA LYS A 93 -15.57 -21.84 -15.33
C LYS A 93 -14.73 -21.69 -16.60
N ASP A 94 -15.28 -21.97 -17.76
CA ASP A 94 -14.56 -21.90 -19.03
C ASP A 94 -14.04 -20.48 -19.33
N LYS A 95 -14.87 -19.46 -19.09
CA LYS A 95 -14.48 -18.05 -19.25
C LYS A 95 -13.33 -17.68 -18.31
N LYS A 96 -13.35 -18.20 -17.07
CA LYS A 96 -12.27 -17.99 -16.09
C LYS A 96 -10.98 -18.70 -16.51
N ILE A 97 -11.07 -19.93 -17.01
CA ILE A 97 -9.91 -20.66 -17.57
C ILE A 97 -9.31 -19.90 -18.76
N GLU A 98 -10.15 -19.41 -19.67
CA GLU A 98 -9.70 -18.58 -20.81
C GLU A 98 -8.99 -17.31 -20.35
N ALA A 99 -9.51 -16.64 -19.32
CA ALA A 99 -8.87 -15.45 -18.76
C ALA A 99 -7.46 -15.75 -18.22
N VAL A 100 -7.30 -16.81 -17.43
CA VAL A 100 -5.99 -17.23 -16.90
C VAL A 100 -5.06 -17.66 -18.04
N TRP A 101 -5.56 -18.36 -19.05
CA TRP A 101 -4.75 -18.79 -20.19
C TRP A 101 -4.22 -17.61 -21.00
N GLY A 102 -5.10 -16.66 -21.32
CA GLY A 102 -4.74 -15.43 -22.03
C GLY A 102 -3.74 -14.61 -21.22
N TYR A 103 -3.95 -14.51 -19.90
CA TYR A 103 -3.01 -13.84 -19.01
C TYR A 103 -1.57 -14.37 -19.11
N LEU A 104 -1.44 -15.70 -19.10
CA LEU A 104 -0.15 -16.39 -19.17
C LEU A 104 0.45 -16.37 -20.59
N GLY A 105 -0.32 -16.07 -21.64
CA GLY A 105 0.12 -16.16 -23.05
C GLY A 105 0.34 -14.83 -23.76
N ASP A 106 -0.57 -13.88 -23.57
CA ASP A 106 -0.68 -12.71 -24.45
C ASP A 106 -0.04 -11.46 -23.83
N GLY A 107 0.44 -11.54 -22.58
CA GLY A 107 1.20 -10.48 -21.89
C GLY A 107 0.43 -9.17 -21.61
N ARG A 108 -0.74 -8.97 -22.23
CA ARG A 108 -1.53 -7.72 -22.23
C ARG A 108 -2.57 -7.62 -21.13
N VAL A 109 -2.75 -8.66 -20.32
CA VAL A 109 -3.74 -8.69 -19.22
C VAL A 109 -2.99 -8.58 -17.88
N THR A 110 -3.53 -7.82 -16.92
CA THR A 110 -2.94 -7.58 -15.58
C THR A 110 -3.61 -8.44 -14.49
N ILE A 111 -2.86 -8.80 -13.43
CA ILE A 111 -3.35 -9.48 -12.22
C ILE A 111 -3.21 -8.55 -11.01
N SER A 112 -4.18 -8.57 -10.09
CA SER A 112 -4.14 -7.79 -8.86
C SER A 112 -4.47 -8.61 -7.62
N ASN A 113 -3.74 -8.36 -6.53
CA ASN A 113 -3.93 -8.97 -5.22
C ASN A 113 -4.85 -8.10 -4.37
N LYS A 114 -6.15 -8.44 -4.34
CA LYS A 114 -7.06 -7.75 -3.43
C LYS A 114 -8.06 -8.73 -2.89
N TYR A 115 -8.07 -8.81 -1.55
CA TYR A 115 -9.31 -8.62 -0.79
C TYR A 115 -10.29 -7.81 -1.65
N VAL A 116 -11.35 -8.45 -2.13
CA VAL A 116 -12.44 -7.71 -2.75
C VAL A 116 -13.13 -6.96 -1.60
N SER A 117 -12.84 -5.68 -1.47
CA SER A 117 -13.95 -4.75 -1.33
C SER A 117 -14.10 -4.01 -2.65
N PRO A 118 -15.36 -3.92 -3.14
CA PRO A 118 -15.70 -3.50 -4.49
C PRO A 118 -15.25 -2.04 -4.61
N VAL A 119 -14.71 -1.55 -5.71
CA VAL A 119 -15.32 -1.36 -7.02
C VAL A 119 -14.15 -1.11 -7.98
N GLY A 120 -14.40 -1.00 -9.29
CA GLY A 120 -13.47 -0.31 -10.21
C GLY A 120 -13.13 1.11 -9.72
N ALA A 121 -12.44 1.91 -10.55
CA ALA A 121 -12.29 3.32 -10.23
C ALA A 121 -13.67 3.90 -9.87
N VAL A 122 -13.78 4.52 -8.69
CA VAL A 122 -15.01 5.15 -8.21
C VAL A 122 -14.76 6.60 -7.92
N ASP A 123 -15.84 7.38 -7.90
CA ASP A 123 -15.79 8.75 -7.42
C ASP A 123 -15.11 8.79 -6.05
N VAL A 124 -14.01 9.53 -5.97
CA VAL A 124 -13.21 9.70 -4.76
C VAL A 124 -14.02 10.23 -3.57
N LYS A 125 -15.16 10.87 -3.83
CA LYS A 125 -16.08 11.32 -2.77
C LYS A 125 -16.66 10.16 -1.97
N ASN A 126 -16.75 8.98 -2.59
CA ASN A 126 -17.24 7.74 -1.97
C ASN A 126 -16.12 6.90 -1.35
N LEU A 127 -14.85 7.25 -1.57
CA LEU A 127 -13.72 6.58 -0.94
C LEU A 127 -13.52 7.13 0.48
N GLN A 128 -13.05 6.27 1.38
CA GLN A 128 -12.55 6.65 2.69
C GLN A 128 -11.12 6.14 2.81
N PHE A 129 -10.34 6.67 3.75
CA PHE A 129 -9.01 6.10 3.98
C PHE A 129 -9.15 4.66 4.46
N SER A 130 -8.59 3.70 3.72
CA SER A 130 -8.81 2.28 4.06
C SER A 130 -8.05 1.89 5.32
N GLU A 131 -8.46 0.80 5.98
CA GLU A 131 -7.72 0.23 7.11
C GLU A 131 -6.25 -0.07 6.76
N MET A 132 -5.99 -0.54 5.54
CA MET A 132 -4.62 -0.76 5.05
C MET A 132 -3.88 0.55 4.79
N GLY A 133 -4.57 1.57 4.30
CA GLY A 133 -4.05 2.93 4.20
C GLY A 133 -3.67 3.51 5.57
N ILE A 134 -4.50 3.31 6.58
CA ILE A 134 -4.22 3.72 7.97
C ILE A 134 -2.99 2.98 8.50
N LYS A 135 -2.91 1.65 8.36
CA LYS A 135 -1.73 0.86 8.75
C LYS A 135 -0.47 1.32 8.03
N PHE A 136 -0.59 1.65 6.74
CA PHE A 136 0.51 2.20 5.96
C PHE A 136 0.98 3.54 6.52
N LEU A 137 0.07 4.47 6.81
CA LEU A 137 0.41 5.76 7.41
C LEU A 137 1.03 5.61 8.81
N GLN A 138 0.50 4.71 9.64
CA GLN A 138 1.06 4.39 10.96
C GLN A 138 2.52 3.97 10.88
N LYS A 139 2.91 3.17 9.87
CA LYS A 139 4.31 2.80 9.66
C LYS A 139 5.17 3.99 9.24
N GLN A 140 4.63 4.93 8.48
CA GLN A 140 5.37 6.09 7.97
C GLN A 140 5.57 7.20 9.03
N GLU A 141 4.59 7.45 9.89
CA GLU A 141 4.61 8.53 10.90
C GLU A 141 5.00 8.04 12.31
N ALA A 142 4.81 6.74 12.60
CA ALA A 142 4.72 6.18 13.95
C ALA A 142 3.51 6.72 14.75
N VAL A 143 3.15 6.01 15.83
CA VAL A 143 2.11 6.47 16.78
C VAL A 143 2.76 6.62 18.14
N ILE A 144 2.73 7.85 18.66
CA ILE A 144 3.46 8.22 19.87
C ILE A 144 2.48 8.69 20.94
N THR A 145 2.43 8.00 22.08
CA THR A 145 1.41 8.17 23.14
C THR A 145 1.65 9.34 24.09
N HIS A 146 2.73 10.09 23.86
CA HIS A 146 3.13 11.25 24.65
C HIS A 146 3.54 12.41 23.74
N VAL A 147 3.62 13.62 24.29
CA VAL A 147 4.11 14.79 23.56
C VAL A 147 5.59 14.63 23.23
N TYR A 148 5.97 14.88 21.98
CA TYR A 148 7.33 14.78 21.47
C TYR A 148 7.63 15.85 20.42
N ASN A 149 8.91 16.01 20.07
CA ASN A 149 9.32 16.82 18.93
C ASN A 149 9.63 15.92 17.73
N ASP A 150 8.81 16.01 16.69
CA ASP A 150 9.09 15.38 15.41
C ASP A 150 10.14 16.20 14.63
N ALA A 151 10.50 15.76 13.42
CA ALA A 151 11.48 16.48 12.60
C ALA A 151 11.00 17.91 12.24
N LYS A 152 9.68 18.15 12.14
CA LYS A 152 9.10 19.47 11.85
C LYS A 152 9.11 20.37 13.09
N GLY A 153 8.94 19.78 14.27
CA GLY A 153 9.00 20.38 15.59
C GLY A 153 10.40 20.35 16.22
N ALA A 154 11.45 20.00 15.48
CA ALA A 154 12.81 19.85 16.03
C ALA A 154 13.36 21.13 16.71
N ASN A 155 12.78 22.30 16.42
CA ASN A 155 13.09 23.57 17.06
C ASN A 155 12.12 23.97 18.18
N SER A 156 11.07 23.18 18.44
CA SER A 156 10.12 23.42 19.52
C SER A 156 10.82 23.35 20.88
N LYS A 157 10.64 24.38 21.70
CA LYS A 157 11.15 24.45 23.08
C LYS A 157 10.05 24.27 24.10
N TYR A 158 9.15 23.31 23.87
CA TYR A 158 8.04 23.10 24.79
C TYR A 158 8.44 22.58 26.16
N CYS A 159 9.64 22.00 26.26
CA CYS A 159 10.30 21.61 27.50
C CYS A 159 11.83 21.54 27.26
N ASP A 160 12.63 21.88 28.27
CA ASP A 160 14.09 21.83 28.19
C ASP A 160 14.68 20.41 28.18
N GLU A 161 14.04 19.43 28.83
CA GLU A 161 14.47 18.01 28.85
C GLU A 161 14.37 17.33 27.48
N HIS A 162 13.39 17.72 26.64
CA HIS A 162 13.11 17.07 25.36
C HIS A 162 14.07 17.44 24.21
N LYS A 163 15.13 18.24 24.50
CA LYS A 163 16.22 18.48 23.54
C LYS A 163 17.09 17.24 23.31
N THR A 164 17.05 16.24 24.20
CA THR A 164 18.05 15.16 24.26
C THR A 164 17.53 13.72 24.28
N HIS A 165 16.22 13.47 24.32
CA HIS A 165 15.69 12.11 24.34
C HIS A 165 15.74 11.45 22.95
N LYS A 166 16.92 10.95 22.60
CA LYS A 166 17.04 9.76 21.75
C LYS A 166 16.88 8.55 22.67
N ASN A 167 15.66 8.03 22.74
CA ASN A 167 15.28 6.74 23.34
C ASN A 167 15.04 6.73 24.88
N GLU A 168 13.80 6.38 25.24
CA GLU A 168 13.40 5.56 26.40
C GLU A 168 13.03 6.19 27.76
N ILE A 169 12.82 7.50 27.89
CA ILE A 169 12.14 8.07 29.07
C ILE A 169 10.92 8.88 28.61
N TRP A 170 9.72 8.37 28.93
CA TRP A 170 8.43 8.76 28.33
C TRP A 170 7.62 9.77 29.16
N PHE A 171 8.19 10.32 30.23
CA PHE A 171 7.47 11.26 31.09
C PHE A 171 8.35 12.48 31.34
N CYS A 172 7.91 13.62 30.82
CA CYS A 172 8.48 14.90 31.19
C CYS A 172 8.26 15.13 32.70
N THR A 173 9.31 15.53 33.42
CA THR A 173 9.17 15.86 34.85
C THR A 173 9.15 17.36 35.12
N GLU A 174 9.29 18.17 34.07
CA GLU A 174 9.24 19.63 34.16
C GLU A 174 7.87 20.13 34.62
N SER A 175 7.94 21.13 35.49
CA SER A 175 6.76 21.78 36.07
C SER A 175 6.05 22.71 35.09
N ASN A 176 6.75 23.20 34.06
CA ASN A 176 6.23 24.17 33.10
C ASN A 176 6.51 23.72 31.67
N HIS A 177 5.45 23.61 30.87
CA HIS A 177 5.52 23.40 29.43
C HIS A 177 4.99 24.65 28.74
N TYR A 178 5.55 25.04 27.59
CA TYR A 178 5.02 26.19 26.84
C TYR A 178 5.04 26.02 25.33
N VAL A 179 4.04 26.51 24.61
CA VAL A 179 4.11 26.61 23.15
C VAL A 179 4.77 27.93 22.77
N ASP A 180 5.85 27.87 21.99
CA ASP A 180 6.49 29.04 21.40
C ASP A 180 6.03 29.25 19.95
N ASP A 181 5.27 30.31 19.71
CA ASP A 181 4.75 30.65 18.38
C ASP A 181 5.83 31.10 17.38
N LEU A 182 7.06 31.41 17.84
CA LEU A 182 8.19 31.78 16.99
C LEU A 182 9.07 30.58 16.61
N GLN A 183 8.78 29.38 17.13
CA GLN A 183 9.55 28.16 16.88
C GLN A 183 8.67 27.01 16.36
N GLY A 184 9.25 25.81 16.22
CA GLY A 184 8.47 24.61 15.90
C GLY A 184 7.44 24.31 16.99
N LYS A 185 6.40 23.53 16.67
CA LYS A 185 5.38 23.12 17.64
C LYS A 185 5.50 21.63 18.00
N PRO A 186 5.15 21.24 19.23
CA PRO A 186 5.21 19.83 19.65
C PRO A 186 4.13 18.98 18.96
N THR A 187 4.33 17.66 18.97
CA THR A 187 3.48 16.67 18.30
C THR A 187 3.06 15.56 19.26
N ILE A 188 1.92 14.92 19.04
CA ILE A 188 1.46 13.71 19.74
C ILE A 188 0.71 12.77 18.78
N GLY A 189 0.46 11.53 19.19
CA GLY A 189 -0.34 10.56 18.46
C GLY A 189 0.25 10.22 17.10
N LEU A 190 -0.61 10.12 16.08
CA LEU A 190 -0.22 9.92 14.68
C LEU A 190 0.02 11.28 14.00
N GLY A 191 1.12 11.95 14.36
CA GLY A 191 1.54 13.21 13.71
C GLY A 191 0.66 14.43 14.02
N HIS A 192 -0.07 14.43 15.14
CA HIS A 192 -0.94 15.54 15.54
C HIS A 192 -0.11 16.73 16.07
N LEU A 193 -0.09 17.84 15.33
CA LEU A 193 0.59 19.06 15.73
C LEU A 193 -0.21 19.83 16.78
N ILE A 194 0.37 20.01 17.97
CA ILE A 194 -0.24 20.76 19.07
C ILE A 194 -0.13 22.26 18.76
N LYS A 195 -1.27 22.95 18.70
CA LYS A 195 -1.32 24.31 18.15
C LYS A 195 -1.13 25.40 19.19
N ASP A 196 -1.55 25.16 20.42
CA ASP A 196 -1.57 26.17 21.48
C ASP A 196 -1.30 25.59 22.86
N GLN A 197 -1.15 26.49 23.84
CA GLN A 197 -0.85 26.13 25.22
C GLN A 197 -1.92 25.24 25.86
N LYS A 198 -3.20 25.49 25.56
CA LYS A 198 -4.31 24.76 26.17
C LYS A 198 -4.29 23.30 25.73
N GLU A 199 -4.01 23.06 24.46
CA GLU A 199 -3.85 21.73 23.91
C GLU A 199 -2.59 21.04 24.47
N LEU A 200 -1.49 21.78 24.62
CA LEU A 200 -0.27 21.27 25.26
C LEU A 200 -0.53 20.83 26.71
N ASP A 201 -1.18 21.67 27.52
CA ASP A 201 -1.50 21.38 28.92
C ASP A 201 -2.36 20.12 29.03
N LYS A 202 -3.34 19.93 28.13
CA LYS A 202 -4.17 18.74 28.08
C LYS A 202 -3.35 17.46 27.87
N TYR A 203 -2.36 17.49 26.99
CA TYR A 203 -1.62 16.29 26.58
C TYR A 203 -0.34 16.03 27.38
N CYS A 204 0.26 17.06 27.99
CA CYS A 204 1.44 16.90 28.85
C CYS A 204 1.10 16.29 30.22
N THR A 205 -0.15 16.43 30.70
CA THR A 205 -0.55 15.92 32.02
C THR A 205 -1.15 14.51 32.00
N GLN A 206 -1.26 13.88 30.82
CA GLN A 206 -1.85 12.54 30.68
C GLN A 206 -1.15 11.74 29.57
N THR A 207 -0.91 10.45 29.79
CA THR A 207 -0.50 9.54 28.71
C THR A 207 -1.72 9.09 27.94
N MET A 208 -1.68 9.21 26.62
CA MET A 208 -2.74 8.70 25.75
C MET A 208 -2.60 7.19 25.56
N THR A 209 -3.71 6.47 25.47
CA THR A 209 -3.66 5.09 24.96
C THR A 209 -3.45 5.10 23.44
N MET A 210 -3.13 3.93 22.87
CA MET A 210 -3.07 3.77 21.41
C MET A 210 -4.44 4.09 20.78
N ASP A 211 -5.53 3.67 21.42
CA ASP A 211 -6.90 3.91 20.98
C ASP A 211 -7.24 5.42 21.04
N ASP A 212 -6.80 6.13 22.08
CA ASP A 212 -6.96 7.59 22.14
C ASP A 212 -6.21 8.29 21.00
N CYS A 213 -5.02 7.79 20.65
CA CYS A 213 -4.23 8.35 19.53
C CYS A 213 -4.93 8.13 18.19
N MET A 214 -5.49 6.94 17.98
CA MET A 214 -6.23 6.64 16.75
C MET A 214 -7.54 7.42 16.67
N LYS A 215 -8.25 7.55 17.80
CA LYS A 215 -9.45 8.37 17.88
C LYS A 215 -9.15 9.84 17.57
N LEU A 216 -8.08 10.40 18.14
CA LEU A 216 -7.61 11.75 17.82
C LEU A 216 -7.34 11.89 16.32
N PHE A 217 -6.65 10.92 15.73
CA PHE A 217 -6.37 10.93 14.29
C PHE A 217 -7.66 10.89 13.45
N GLU A 218 -8.55 9.93 13.71
CA GLU A 218 -9.75 9.71 12.92
C GLU A 218 -10.75 10.87 13.04
N GLU A 219 -10.93 11.42 14.24
CA GLU A 219 -11.92 12.45 14.51
C GLU A 219 -11.41 13.86 14.17
N GLU A 220 -10.14 14.17 14.47
CA GLU A 220 -9.62 15.53 14.37
C GLU A 220 -8.70 15.73 13.17
N ASP A 221 -7.84 14.78 12.83
CA ASP A 221 -6.76 15.01 11.85
C ASP A 221 -7.12 14.54 10.45
N LEU A 222 -7.62 13.31 10.31
CA LEU A 222 -7.97 12.71 9.03
C LEU A 222 -8.90 13.61 8.19
N PRO A 223 -9.97 14.23 8.74
CA PRO A 223 -10.85 15.10 7.96
C PRO A 223 -10.13 16.34 7.36
N LYS A 224 -9.06 16.82 8.01
CA LYS A 224 -8.25 17.98 7.55
C LYS A 224 -7.49 17.67 6.25
N TYR A 225 -7.25 16.39 5.95
CA TYR A 225 -6.54 15.95 4.74
C TYR A 225 -7.47 15.31 3.72
N GLU A 226 -8.43 14.50 4.19
CA GLU A 226 -9.40 13.81 3.34
C GLU A 226 -10.31 14.80 2.58
N THR A 227 -10.84 15.80 3.27
CA THR A 227 -11.76 16.78 2.63
C THR A 227 -11.06 17.57 1.52
N PRO A 228 -9.88 18.20 1.75
CA PRO A 228 -9.17 18.90 0.68
C PRO A 228 -8.71 17.99 -0.45
N LEU A 229 -8.31 16.75 -0.16
CA LEU A 229 -7.90 15.78 -1.20
C LEU A 229 -9.07 15.44 -2.11
N LYS A 230 -10.22 15.08 -1.56
CA LYS A 230 -11.44 14.79 -2.34
C LYS A 230 -11.84 15.98 -3.22
N ASN A 231 -11.74 17.20 -2.69
CA ASN A 231 -12.05 18.42 -3.44
C ASN A 231 -11.02 18.76 -4.54
N ALA A 232 -9.80 18.22 -4.45
CA ALA A 232 -8.75 18.43 -5.42
C ALA A 232 -8.77 17.43 -6.59
N ILE A 233 -9.58 16.36 -6.50
CA ILE A 233 -9.63 15.29 -7.48
C ILE A 233 -11.01 15.26 -8.17
N ASP A 234 -11.00 15.32 -9.50
CA ASP A 234 -12.20 15.35 -10.35
C ASP A 234 -12.46 14.03 -11.09
N VAL A 235 -11.64 13.02 -10.83
CA VAL A 235 -11.65 11.74 -11.55
C VAL A 235 -11.84 10.60 -10.58
N GLU A 236 -12.31 9.49 -11.11
CA GLU A 236 -12.38 8.25 -10.36
C GLU A 236 -10.98 7.68 -10.12
N LEU A 237 -10.74 7.15 -8.92
CA LEU A 237 -9.50 6.47 -8.55
C LEU A 237 -9.82 5.12 -7.90
N SER A 238 -8.84 4.22 -7.92
CA SER A 238 -8.90 3.04 -7.08
C SER A 238 -8.67 3.40 -5.62
N GLN A 239 -9.13 2.56 -4.70
CA GLN A 239 -8.87 2.73 -3.27
C GLN A 239 -7.36 2.87 -2.94
N TYR A 240 -6.48 2.08 -3.58
CA TYR A 240 -5.03 2.15 -3.28
C TYR A 240 -4.38 3.43 -3.82
N GLN A 241 -4.87 3.96 -4.94
CA GLN A 241 -4.44 5.26 -5.46
C GLN A 241 -4.84 6.38 -4.52
N TYR A 242 -6.08 6.33 -4.01
CA TYR A 242 -6.56 7.29 -3.03
C TYR A 242 -5.75 7.21 -1.72
N ASP A 243 -5.50 6.01 -1.19
CA ASP A 243 -4.72 5.81 0.04
C ASP A 243 -3.29 6.34 -0.11
N ALA A 244 -2.64 6.10 -1.26
CA ALA A 244 -1.31 6.65 -1.56
C ALA A 244 -1.30 8.18 -1.60
N LEU A 245 -2.29 8.79 -2.28
CA LEU A 245 -2.40 10.24 -2.35
C LEU A 245 -2.70 10.86 -0.98
N LEU A 246 -3.51 10.20 -0.16
CA LEU A 246 -3.80 10.69 1.19
C LEU A 246 -2.56 10.63 2.08
N SER A 247 -1.77 9.55 2.03
CA SER A 247 -0.49 9.50 2.75
C SER A 247 0.50 10.59 2.28
N PHE A 248 0.56 10.83 0.97
CA PHE A 248 1.36 11.92 0.40
C PHE A 248 0.91 13.30 0.89
N VAL A 249 -0.39 13.55 0.88
CA VAL A 249 -0.98 14.82 1.32
C VAL A 249 -0.86 15.00 2.83
N PHE A 250 -0.91 13.92 3.61
CA PHE A 250 -0.62 13.97 5.04
C PHE A 250 0.82 14.45 5.30
N ASN A 251 1.78 13.94 4.53
CA ASN A 251 3.18 14.34 4.66
C ASN A 251 3.44 15.80 4.27
N THR A 252 2.86 16.21 3.13
CA THR A 252 3.19 17.46 2.43
C THR A 252 2.19 18.60 2.67
N GLY A 253 1.12 18.34 3.42
CA GLY A 253 0.05 19.28 3.69
C GLY A 253 -0.92 19.47 2.52
N THR A 254 -1.92 20.32 2.72
CA THR A 254 -3.06 20.53 1.79
C THR A 254 -2.99 21.84 1.00
N ASN A 255 -1.89 22.60 1.14
CA ASN A 255 -1.74 23.87 0.45
C ASN A 255 -1.70 23.69 -1.07
N ARG A 256 -2.57 24.44 -1.76
CA ARG A 256 -2.70 24.51 -3.22
C ARG A 256 -2.71 23.15 -3.92
N LEU A 257 -3.38 22.14 -3.33
CA LEU A 257 -3.39 20.76 -3.86
C LEU A 257 -3.70 20.70 -5.35
N ARG A 258 -4.79 21.33 -5.78
CA ARG A 258 -5.23 21.31 -7.19
C ARG A 258 -4.22 21.94 -8.16
N ASP A 259 -3.37 22.85 -7.68
CA ASP A 259 -2.33 23.48 -8.50
C ASP A 259 -1.04 22.65 -8.59
N ARG A 260 -0.84 21.69 -7.67
CA ARG A 260 0.35 20.83 -7.71
C ARG A 260 0.34 20.03 -9.00
N GLU A 261 1.55 19.82 -9.53
CA GLU A 261 1.74 19.16 -10.81
C GLU A 261 1.06 17.79 -10.89
N ILE A 262 1.12 16.98 -9.83
CA ILE A 262 0.47 15.68 -9.76
C ILE A 262 -1.04 15.77 -10.01
N PHE A 263 -1.74 16.67 -9.32
CA PHE A 263 -3.20 16.83 -9.48
C PHE A 263 -3.56 17.52 -10.79
N LYS A 264 -2.87 18.62 -11.11
CA LYS A 264 -3.17 19.49 -12.25
C LYS A 264 -2.86 18.84 -13.60
N LYS A 265 -1.72 18.18 -13.72
CA LYS A 265 -1.22 17.63 -15.01
C LYS A 265 -1.54 16.16 -15.18
N TYR A 266 -1.60 15.38 -14.10
CA TYR A 266 -1.69 13.92 -14.19
C TYR A 266 -3.04 13.39 -13.71
N ILE A 267 -3.35 13.47 -12.41
CA ILE A 267 -4.57 12.90 -11.83
C ILE A 267 -5.83 13.42 -12.51
N ASN A 268 -6.07 14.74 -12.51
CA ASN A 268 -7.30 15.32 -13.08
C ASN A 268 -7.34 15.31 -14.61
N LYS A 269 -6.25 14.87 -15.26
CA LYS A 269 -6.19 14.63 -16.71
C LYS A 269 -6.28 13.14 -17.05
N LYS A 270 -6.44 12.27 -16.04
CA LYS A 270 -6.40 10.80 -16.17
C LYS A 270 -5.11 10.28 -16.83
N ASP A 271 -4.03 11.05 -16.77
CA ASP A 271 -2.71 10.67 -17.27
C ASP A 271 -1.95 9.95 -16.16
N LEU A 272 -2.41 8.73 -15.83
CA LEU A 272 -1.93 7.91 -14.71
C LEU A 272 -0.75 7.00 -15.12
N ASP A 273 0.04 7.44 -16.08
CA ASP A 273 1.27 6.74 -16.48
C ASP A 273 2.21 6.58 -15.28
N PRO A 274 2.68 5.35 -14.97
CA PRO A 274 3.48 5.09 -13.78
C PRO A 274 4.74 5.96 -13.64
N ASP A 275 5.42 6.27 -14.76
CA ASP A 275 6.65 7.06 -14.76
C ASP A 275 6.34 8.55 -14.52
N LYS A 276 5.21 9.05 -15.03
CA LYS A 276 4.77 10.43 -14.75
C LYS A 276 4.33 10.62 -13.31
N ILE A 277 3.61 9.65 -12.74
CA ILE A 277 3.23 9.68 -11.32
C ILE A 277 4.48 9.62 -10.43
N LYS A 278 5.40 8.70 -10.74
CA LYS A 278 6.71 8.61 -10.06
C LYS A 278 7.43 9.94 -10.12
N TYR A 279 7.58 10.51 -11.31
CA TYR A 279 8.24 11.80 -11.52
C TYR A 279 7.58 12.94 -10.70
N ALA A 280 6.25 12.95 -10.60
CA ALA A 280 5.52 13.99 -9.86
C ALA A 280 5.70 13.87 -8.33
N LEU A 281 5.66 12.65 -7.81
CA LEU A 281 5.84 12.37 -6.37
C LEU A 281 7.30 12.54 -5.94
N ASP A 282 8.25 12.11 -6.77
CA ASP A 282 9.69 12.23 -6.48
C ASP A 282 10.11 13.68 -6.26
N LYS A 283 9.50 14.66 -6.91
CA LYS A 283 9.80 16.09 -6.66
C LYS A 283 9.63 16.51 -5.19
N TRP A 284 8.91 15.73 -4.39
CA TRP A 284 8.67 15.95 -2.97
C TRP A 284 9.57 15.08 -2.09
N HIS A 285 10.83 14.90 -2.48
CA HIS A 285 11.82 14.07 -1.79
C HIS A 285 12.69 14.83 -0.76
N THR A 286 12.36 16.08 -0.42
CA THR A 286 13.22 16.91 0.46
C THR A 286 12.54 17.11 1.82
N PRO A 287 13.24 16.81 2.94
CA PRO A 287 14.62 16.28 3.03
C PRO A 287 14.73 14.81 2.59
N SER A 288 15.93 14.35 2.21
CA SER A 288 16.18 13.02 1.62
C SER A 288 15.68 11.83 2.45
N ILE A 289 15.49 12.02 3.76
CA ILE A 289 14.87 11.02 4.65
C ILE A 289 13.45 10.61 4.22
N VAL A 290 12.76 11.42 3.42
CA VAL A 290 11.42 11.10 2.91
C VAL A 290 11.45 10.25 1.62
N ILE A 291 12.61 10.06 0.98
CA ILE A 291 12.74 9.26 -0.25
C ILE A 291 12.11 7.86 -0.09
N PRO A 292 12.42 7.06 0.95
CA PRO A 292 11.82 5.74 1.10
C PRO A 292 10.30 5.77 1.22
N ARG A 293 9.74 6.82 1.85
CA ARG A 293 8.29 7.01 1.93
C ARG A 293 7.69 7.30 0.55
N ARG A 294 8.33 8.18 -0.23
CA ARG A 294 7.91 8.48 -1.61
C ARG A 294 7.89 7.19 -2.44
N ASP A 295 8.94 6.37 -2.35
CA ASP A 295 9.02 5.07 -3.05
C ASP A 295 7.86 4.13 -2.64
N ASP A 296 7.56 4.04 -1.34
CA ASP A 296 6.45 3.24 -0.83
C ASP A 296 5.07 3.75 -1.33
N GLU A 297 4.83 5.07 -1.36
CA GLU A 297 3.57 5.63 -1.88
C GLU A 297 3.46 5.51 -3.40
N ILE A 298 4.57 5.59 -4.13
CA ILE A 298 4.62 5.34 -5.59
C ILE A 298 4.29 3.87 -5.87
N ASN A 299 4.87 2.94 -5.10
CA ASN A 299 4.57 1.51 -5.21
C ASN A 299 3.10 1.22 -4.87
N LEU A 300 2.56 1.86 -3.84
CA LEU A 300 1.15 1.76 -3.50
C LEU A 300 0.26 2.31 -4.62
N PHE A 301 0.56 3.49 -5.17
CA PHE A 301 -0.24 4.12 -6.21
C PHE A 301 -0.22 3.32 -7.52
N ASN A 302 0.95 2.85 -7.95
CA ASN A 302 1.12 2.20 -9.25
C ASN A 302 0.77 0.71 -9.21
N ASN A 303 1.07 0.02 -8.10
CA ASN A 303 0.99 -1.45 -8.03
C ASN A 303 -0.04 -1.95 -7.00
N GLY A 304 -0.58 -1.07 -6.15
CA GLY A 304 -1.48 -1.47 -5.07
C GLY A 304 -0.80 -2.28 -3.96
N ILE A 305 0.53 -2.21 -3.86
CA ILE A 305 1.32 -2.96 -2.88
C ILE A 305 1.70 -2.02 -1.73
N TYR A 306 1.21 -2.33 -0.54
CA TYR A 306 1.55 -1.59 0.67
C TYR A 306 2.93 -2.02 1.16
N THR A 307 3.91 -1.12 1.14
CA THR A 307 5.25 -1.38 1.65
C THR A 307 5.66 -0.37 2.71
N PHE A 308 6.56 -0.79 3.60
CA PHE A 308 7.32 0.09 4.47
C PHE A 308 8.80 -0.19 4.26
N ARG A 309 9.50 0.79 3.69
CA ARG A 309 10.94 0.69 3.35
C ARG A 309 11.24 -0.56 2.53
N GLY A 310 10.39 -0.84 1.53
CA GLY A 310 10.52 -1.99 0.64
C GLY A 310 10.06 -3.34 1.21
N THR A 311 9.54 -3.38 2.45
CA THR A 311 8.95 -4.59 3.04
C THR A 311 7.43 -4.53 2.99
N GLU A 312 6.77 -5.55 2.45
CA GLU A 312 5.30 -5.57 2.35
C GLU A 312 4.62 -5.56 3.71
N ILE A 313 3.58 -4.72 3.84
CA ILE A 313 2.71 -4.63 5.01
C ILE A 313 1.57 -5.62 4.81
N LYS A 314 1.43 -6.57 5.74
CA LYS A 314 0.38 -7.59 5.76
C LYS A 314 -0.82 -7.16 6.58
#